data_AF-A0A7Y2DR84-F1
#
_entry.id   AF-A0A7Y2DR84-F1
#
_cell.length_a   1.000
_cell.length_b   1.000
_cell.length_c   1.000
_cell.angle_alpha   90.00
_cell.angle_beta   90.00
_cell.angle_gamma   90.00
#
_symmetry.space_group_name_H-M   'P 1'
#
loop_
_entity.id
_entity.type
_entity.pdbx_description
1 polymer ?
#
loop_
_entity_poly.entity_id
_entity_poly.type
_entity_poly.pdbx_seq_one_letter_code
_entity_poly.pdbx_strand_id
1 'polypeptide(L)'
;MPDHVNLLISMPSTISLAKVVQQLKGSSSKWIHETFPEHRRFEWQRGYAAFSIGIGDLERTVAYLRNQEKHHENRSFEDEYLAFVKKNGLEYDEKYVLD
;
A
#
# COMPACT_ATOMS: atom_id res chain seq x y z
N MET A 1 -10.06 8.64 8.06
CA MET A 1 -8.93 9.49 7.62
C MET A 1 -8.14 8.66 6.63
N PRO A 2 -7.63 9.21 5.52
CA PRO A 2 -6.72 8.47 4.66
C PRO A 2 -5.43 8.18 5.45
N ASP A 3 -5.20 6.92 5.79
CA ASP A 3 -4.15 6.43 6.68
C ASP A 3 -3.15 5.50 5.96
N HIS A 4 -3.32 5.28 4.66
CA HIS A 4 -2.48 4.45 3.82
C HIS A 4 -2.41 5.00 2.39
N VAL A 5 -1.52 4.41 1.60
CA VAL A 5 -1.36 4.73 0.17
C VAL A 5 -1.39 3.46 -0.65
N ASN A 6 -2.03 3.53 -1.83
CA ASN A 6 -1.98 2.48 -2.82
C ASN A 6 -1.12 2.91 -4.00
N LEU A 7 -0.18 2.05 -4.42
CA LEU A 7 0.78 2.32 -5.48
C LEU A 7 0.69 1.24 -6.55
N LEU A 8 0.61 1.64 -7.82
CA LEU A 8 0.85 0.76 -8.97
C LEU A 8 2.24 1.07 -9.52
N ILE A 9 3.14 0.11 -9.43
CA ILE A 9 4.55 0.28 -9.82
C ILE A 9 4.94 -0.75 -10.88
N SER A 10 5.77 -0.31 -11.83
CA SER A 10 6.59 -1.19 -12.65
C SER A 10 8.01 -1.17 -12.08
N MET A 11 8.60 -2.34 -11.88
CA MET A 11 9.93 -2.47 -11.27
C MET A 11 10.80 -3.48 -12.02
N PRO A 12 12.13 -3.27 -12.08
CA PRO A 12 13.04 -4.26 -12.65
C PRO A 12 13.01 -5.57 -11.86
N SER A 13 13.11 -6.71 -12.55
CA SER A 13 13.22 -8.03 -11.92
C SER A 13 14.51 -8.24 -11.13
N THR A 14 15.49 -7.36 -11.31
CA THR A 14 16.79 -7.37 -10.62
C THR A 14 16.73 -6.76 -9.21
N ILE A 15 15.63 -6.10 -8.84
CA ILE A 15 15.44 -5.48 -7.53
C ILE A 15 14.35 -6.24 -6.78
N SER A 16 14.57 -6.56 -5.51
CA SER A 16 13.54 -7.19 -4.70
C SER A 16 12.45 -6.19 -4.31
N LEU A 17 11.22 -6.66 -4.20
CA LEU A 17 10.09 -5.85 -3.74
C LEU A 17 10.37 -5.22 -2.36
N ALA A 18 10.96 -5.98 -1.44
CA ALA A 18 11.35 -5.49 -0.12
C ALA A 18 12.33 -4.30 -0.21
N LYS A 19 13.26 -4.32 -1.17
CA LYS A 19 14.17 -3.19 -1.39
C LYS A 19 13.45 -1.96 -1.92
N VAL A 20 12.51 -2.14 -2.86
CA VAL A 20 11.69 -1.05 -3.38
C VAL A 20 10.88 -0.40 -2.26
N VAL A 21 10.17 -1.21 -1.44
CA VAL A 21 9.36 -0.72 -0.33
C VAL A 21 10.21 -0.02 0.74
N GLN A 22 11.39 -0.57 1.07
CA GLN A 22 12.34 0.09 1.98
C GLN A 22 12.70 1.50 1.49
N GLN A 23 13.02 1.65 0.20
CA GLN A 23 13.37 2.95 -0.38
C GLN A 23 12.18 3.91 -0.39
N LEU A 24 11.00 3.44 -0.78
CA LEU A 24 9.78 4.26 -0.79
C LEU A 24 9.45 4.80 0.61
N LYS A 25 9.36 3.91 1.60
CA LYS A 25 9.01 4.28 2.98
C LYS A 25 10.09 5.12 3.65
N GLY A 26 11.36 4.76 3.46
CA GLY A 26 12.50 5.48 4.04
C GLY A 26 12.66 6.89 3.47
N SER A 27 12.69 7.02 2.15
CA SER A 27 12.87 8.32 1.49
C SER A 27 11.69 9.25 1.72
N SER A 28 10.46 8.74 1.69
CA SER A 28 9.27 9.56 2.01
C SER A 28 9.24 9.99 3.46
N SER A 29 9.57 9.12 4.42
CA SER A 29 9.62 9.50 5.84
C SER A 29 10.64 10.62 6.06
N LYS A 30 11.85 10.47 5.50
CA LYS A 30 12.88 11.50 5.57
C LYS A 30 12.39 12.82 4.99
N TRP A 31 11.84 12.79 3.78
CA TRP A 31 11.31 13.99 3.12
C TRP A 31 10.19 14.65 3.94
N ILE A 32 9.28 13.86 4.52
CA ILE A 32 8.21 14.38 5.37
C ILE A 32 8.78 15.07 6.61
N HIS A 33 9.72 14.43 7.31
CA HIS A 33 10.34 14.99 8.51
C HIS A 33 11.14 16.27 8.24
N GLU A 34 11.78 16.36 7.08
CA GLU A 34 12.54 17.53 6.64
C GLU A 34 11.64 18.68 6.16
N THR A 35 10.52 18.36 5.50
CA THR A 35 9.64 19.34 4.84
C THR A 35 8.52 19.86 5.76
N PHE A 36 7.99 19.00 6.64
CA PHE A 36 6.83 19.28 7.48
C PHE A 36 7.17 19.05 8.96
N PRO A 37 7.72 20.07 9.66
CA PRO A 37 8.11 19.96 11.06
C PRO A 37 6.99 19.55 12.03
N GLU A 38 5.73 19.83 11.68
CA GLU A 38 4.52 19.41 12.39
C GLU A 38 4.30 17.89 12.33
N HIS A 39 4.88 17.21 11.34
CA HIS A 39 4.77 15.76 11.12
C HIS A 39 6.01 14.98 11.56
N ARG A 40 6.78 15.49 12.54
CA ARG A 40 7.96 14.81 13.10
C ARG A 40 7.71 13.39 13.66
N ARG A 41 6.46 13.07 14.01
CA ARG A 41 6.06 11.74 14.49
C ARG A 41 5.49 10.83 13.40
N PHE A 42 5.46 11.30 12.15
CA PHE A 42 5.01 10.48 11.04
C PHE A 42 5.89 9.23 10.94
N GLU A 43 5.26 8.07 10.87
CA GLU A 43 5.92 6.82 10.56
C GLU A 43 4.98 5.96 9.72
N TRP A 44 5.57 5.17 8.83
CA TRP A 44 4.81 4.11 8.19
C TRP A 44 4.71 2.91 9.13
N GLN A 45 3.59 2.19 9.07
CA GLN A 45 3.46 0.84 9.66
C GLN A 45 4.65 -0.05 9.28
N ARG A 46 4.96 -1.10 10.05
CA ARG A 46 6.11 -1.98 9.72
C ARG A 46 5.85 -2.80 8.46
N GLY A 47 4.65 -3.36 8.34
CA GLY A 47 4.21 -4.18 7.22
C GLY A 47 4.04 -3.43 5.90
N TYR A 48 3.77 -4.22 4.85
CA TYR A 48 3.26 -3.77 3.57
C TYR A 48 2.53 -4.92 2.88
N ALA A 49 1.55 -4.58 2.04
CA ALA A 49 0.86 -5.51 1.16
C ALA A 49 1.31 -5.32 -0.28
N ALA A 50 1.46 -6.41 -1.03
CA ALA A 50 1.76 -6.32 -2.45
C ALA A 50 1.15 -7.49 -3.21
N PHE A 51 0.58 -7.16 -4.38
CA PHE A 51 -0.11 -8.11 -5.23
C PHE A 51 0.33 -7.88 -6.68
N SER A 52 0.77 -8.94 -7.35
CA SER A 52 1.12 -8.88 -8.77
C SER A 52 -0.15 -8.82 -9.61
N ILE A 53 -0.14 -8.04 -10.69
CA ILE A 53 -1.22 -7.99 -11.68
C ILE A 53 -0.71 -8.40 -13.06
N GLY A 54 -1.60 -8.96 -13.88
CA GLY A 54 -1.33 -9.16 -15.30
C GLY A 54 -1.52 -7.86 -16.10
N ILE A 55 -0.86 -7.77 -17.26
CA ILE A 55 -0.96 -6.59 -18.16
C ILE A 55 -2.42 -6.34 -18.58
N GLY A 56 -3.21 -7.39 -18.79
CA GLY A 56 -4.63 -7.26 -19.15
C GLY A 56 -5.49 -6.59 -18.07
N ASP A 57 -5.00 -6.52 -16.83
CA ASP A 57 -5.71 -5.90 -15.70
C ASP A 57 -5.22 -4.48 -15.42
N LEU A 58 -4.28 -3.94 -16.21
CA LEU A 58 -3.65 -2.65 -15.97
C LEU A 58 -4.67 -1.51 -15.94
N GLU A 59 -5.46 -1.36 -17.00
CA GLU A 59 -6.47 -0.29 -17.12
C GLU A 59 -7.49 -0.36 -15.98
N ARG A 60 -7.94 -1.57 -15.63
CA ARG A 60 -8.86 -1.80 -14.52
C ARG A 60 -8.23 -1.38 -13.18
N THR A 61 -6.95 -1.68 -12.98
CA THR A 61 -6.21 -1.31 -11.77
C THR A 61 -5.99 0.19 -11.68
N VAL A 62 -5.66 0.85 -12.79
CA VAL A 62 -5.54 2.32 -12.85
C VAL A 62 -6.88 2.99 -12.52
N ALA A 63 -7.97 2.50 -13.10
CA ALA A 63 -9.31 3.00 -12.81
C ALA A 63 -9.69 2.79 -11.34
N TYR A 64 -9.34 1.65 -10.75
CA TYR A 64 -9.54 1.38 -9.33
C TYR A 64 -8.82 2.40 -8.43
N LEU A 65 -7.52 2.62 -8.67
CA LEU A 65 -6.71 3.55 -7.87
C LEU A 65 -7.16 5.00 -7.99
N ARG A 66 -7.65 5.43 -9.15
CA ARG A 66 -8.19 6.79 -9.34
C ARG A 66 -9.48 7.03 -8.56
N ASN A 67 -10.23 5.98 -8.23
CA ASN A 67 -11.49 6.07 -7.49
C ASN A 67 -11.34 5.74 -6.01
N GLN A 68 -10.11 5.56 -5.51
CA GLN A 68 -9.87 5.15 -4.12
C GLN A 68 -10.44 6.11 -3.08
N GLU A 69 -10.39 7.41 -3.33
CA GLU A 69 -10.98 8.40 -2.42
C GLU A 69 -12.47 8.14 -2.19
N LYS A 70 -13.23 7.86 -3.26
CA LYS A 70 -14.66 7.51 -3.19
C LYS A 70 -14.89 6.15 -2.53
N HIS A 71 -14.01 5.19 -2.78
CA HIS A 71 -14.10 3.87 -2.13
C HIS A 71 -13.91 3.98 -0.61
N HIS A 72 -13.01 4.85 -0.16
CA HIS A 72 -12.75 5.09 1.26
C HIS A 72 -13.81 5.92 2.00
N GLU A 73 -14.80 6.49 1.30
CA GLU A 73 -15.97 7.06 1.97
C GLU A 73 -16.76 5.98 2.74
N ASN A 74 -16.75 4.74 2.24
CA ASN A 74 -17.58 3.65 2.77
C ASN A 74 -16.79 2.39 3.11
N ARG A 75 -15.45 2.42 3.02
CA ARG A 75 -14.60 1.25 3.19
C ARG A 75 -13.27 1.58 3.86
N SER A 76 -12.95 0.90 4.94
CA SER A 76 -11.66 1.08 5.62
C SER A 76 -10.49 0.45 4.86
N PHE A 77 -9.27 0.82 5.24
CA PHE A 77 -8.05 0.12 4.83
C PHE A 77 -8.13 -1.38 5.15
N GLU A 78 -8.57 -1.73 6.36
CA GLU A 78 -8.63 -3.11 6.85
C GLU A 78 -9.58 -3.95 5.98
N ASP A 79 -10.76 -3.42 5.68
CA ASP A 79 -11.74 -4.08 4.80
C ASP A 79 -11.21 -4.29 3.38
N GLU A 80 -10.42 -3.33 2.89
CA GLU A 80 -9.79 -3.40 1.57
C GLU A 80 -8.69 -4.46 1.56
N TYR A 81 -7.78 -4.39 2.51
CA TYR A 81 -6.66 -5.31 2.66
C TYR A 81 -7.15 -6.76 2.82
N LEU A 82 -8.08 -7.02 3.75
CA LEU A 82 -8.64 -8.35 3.96
C LEU A 82 -9.33 -8.91 2.72
N ALA A 83 -10.00 -8.07 1.93
CA ALA A 83 -10.59 -8.54 0.68
C ALA A 83 -9.53 -8.89 -0.36
N PHE A 84 -8.41 -8.16 -0.44
CA PHE A 84 -7.31 -8.55 -1.31
C PHE A 84 -6.68 -9.87 -0.86
N VAL A 85 -6.44 -10.04 0.45
CA VAL A 85 -5.91 -11.29 1.01
C VAL A 85 -6.83 -12.46 0.66
N LYS A 86 -8.14 -12.33 0.92
CA LYS A 86 -9.16 -13.34 0.56
C LYS A 86 -9.22 -13.61 -0.94
N LYS A 87 -9.23 -12.56 -1.78
CA LYS A 87 -9.30 -12.68 -3.25
C LYS A 87 -8.09 -13.42 -3.82
N ASN A 88 -6.93 -13.29 -3.20
CA ASN A 88 -5.70 -13.97 -3.63
C ASN A 88 -5.50 -15.33 -2.95
N GLY A 89 -6.46 -15.81 -2.15
CA GLY A 89 -6.39 -17.11 -1.49
C GLY A 89 -5.27 -17.24 -0.48
N LEU A 90 -4.81 -16.13 0.10
CA LEU A 90 -3.77 -16.13 1.11
C LEU A 90 -4.38 -16.49 2.47
N GLU A 91 -3.77 -17.47 3.15
CA GLU A 91 -4.09 -17.75 4.56
C GLU A 91 -3.48 -16.67 5.46
N TYR A 92 -4.23 -16.26 6.47
CA TYR A 92 -3.78 -15.28 7.46
C TYR A 92 -4.38 -15.59 8.82
N ASP A 93 -3.64 -15.24 9.86
CA ASP A 93 -4.15 -15.24 11.23
C ASP A 93 -4.79 -13.87 11.51
N GLU A 94 -6.09 -13.86 11.81
CA GLU A 94 -6.85 -12.64 12.12
C GLU A 94 -6.19 -11.80 13.24
N LYS A 95 -5.44 -12.44 14.14
CA LYS A 95 -4.74 -11.77 15.23
C LYS A 95 -3.53 -10.96 14.77
N TYR A 96 -2.90 -11.34 13.67
CA TYR A 96 -1.61 -10.77 13.21
C TYR A 96 -1.68 -10.15 11.82
N VAL A 97 -2.84 -10.22 11.15
CA VAL A 97 -3.00 -9.79 9.76
C VAL A 97 -2.81 -8.28 9.56
N LEU A 98 -2.96 -7.47 10.61
CA LEU A 98 -2.81 -6.01 10.54
C LEU A 98 -1.55 -5.47 11.25
N ASP A 99 -0.67 -6.33 11.77
CA ASP A 99 0.54 -5.94 12.53
C ASP A 99 1.75 -5.51 11.65
#